data_AF-A0A662TDQ3-F1
#
_entry.id   AF-A0A662TDQ3-F1
#
_cell.length_a   1.000
_cell.length_b   1.000
_cell.length_c   1.000
_cell.angle_alpha   90.00
_cell.angle_beta   90.00
_cell.angle_gamma   90.00
#
_symmetry.space_group_name_H-M   'P 1'
#
loop_
_entity.id
_entity.type
_entity.pdbx_description
1 polymer ?
#
loop_
_entity_poly.entity_id
_entity_poly.type
_entity_poly.pdbx_seq_one_letter_code
_entity_poly.pdbx_strand_id
1 'polypeptide(L)'
;TKDRVEPIITEGVRCWLYVINEVNLKVVIEQRIMGISSRYARKYKHLLNELRPGDYVILYVKPGKIAGVFKIVDGPYKDNKPIFRPHSSRHKERFPWRVRLVEVIVPREPKPIKSIVTKLTFVKNPENWQIYFRHTLRQVSLEDLELILYMLESGG
;
A
#
# COMPACT_ATOMS: atom_id res chain seq x y z
N THR A 1 2.25 20.27 7.04
CA THR A 1 3.51 20.02 6.29
C THR A 1 3.18 20.00 4.82
N LYS A 2 3.96 20.69 3.97
CA LYS A 2 3.56 21.23 2.66
C LYS A 2 3.21 20.23 1.52
N ASP A 3 3.06 18.93 1.81
CA ASP A 3 2.97 17.87 0.78
C ASP A 3 1.75 16.94 0.90
N ARG A 4 0.72 17.32 1.65
CA ARG A 4 -0.54 16.56 1.75
C ARG A 4 -1.49 16.97 0.63
N VAL A 5 -2.09 16.00 -0.06
CA VAL A 5 -3.14 16.24 -1.05
C VAL A 5 -4.48 15.72 -0.52
N GLU A 6 -5.56 16.48 -0.72
CA GLU A 6 -6.90 16.01 -0.38
C GLU A 6 -7.34 14.85 -1.30
N PRO A 7 -8.10 13.87 -0.78
CA PRO A 7 -8.60 12.79 -1.59
C PRO A 7 -9.69 13.29 -2.55
N ILE A 8 -9.34 13.39 -3.84
CA ILE A 8 -10.29 13.56 -4.94
C ILE A 8 -10.50 12.19 -5.61
N ILE A 9 -11.73 11.68 -5.56
CA ILE A 9 -12.16 10.44 -6.22
C ILE A 9 -12.76 10.82 -7.57
N THR A 10 -12.18 10.34 -8.66
CA THR A 10 -12.68 10.58 -10.03
C THR A 10 -12.88 9.26 -10.75
N GLU A 11 -13.66 9.28 -11.83
CA GLU A 11 -13.89 8.12 -12.68
C GLU A 11 -12.55 7.55 -13.21
N GLY A 12 -12.40 6.23 -13.19
CA GLY A 12 -11.18 5.53 -13.62
C GLY A 12 -10.06 5.40 -12.57
N VAL A 13 -10.18 6.06 -11.40
CA VAL A 13 -9.21 5.93 -10.30
C VAL A 13 -9.37 4.58 -9.61
N ARG A 14 -8.25 3.88 -9.38
CA ARG A 14 -8.23 2.61 -8.64
C ARG A 14 -7.67 2.79 -7.25
N CYS A 15 -7.94 1.81 -6.39
CA CYS A 15 -7.33 1.69 -5.08
C CYS A 15 -6.60 0.36 -4.96
N TRP A 16 -5.38 0.41 -4.43
CA TRP A 16 -4.50 -0.74 -4.26
C TRP A 16 -4.12 -0.91 -2.78
N LEU A 17 -4.45 -2.06 -2.21
CA LEU A 17 -3.88 -2.50 -0.95
C LEU A 17 -2.45 -3.02 -1.20
N TYR A 18 -1.47 -2.38 -0.58
CA TYR A 18 -0.07 -2.77 -0.64
C TYR A 18 0.41 -3.34 0.70
N VAL A 19 0.91 -4.57 0.66
CA VAL A 19 1.30 -5.32 1.86
C VAL A 19 2.81 -5.30 2.07
N ILE A 20 3.23 -4.73 3.20
CA ILE A 20 4.64 -4.51 3.56
C ILE A 20 4.97 -4.99 4.99
N ASN A 21 6.26 -5.08 5.31
CA ASN A 21 6.76 -5.33 6.67
C ASN A 21 7.20 -4.01 7.34
N GLU A 22 7.42 -4.04 8.65
CA GLU A 22 7.81 -2.84 9.41
C GLU A 22 9.15 -2.25 8.93
N VAL A 23 10.12 -3.11 8.60
CA VAL A 23 11.46 -2.68 8.14
C VAL A 23 11.38 -1.81 6.89
N ASN A 24 10.60 -2.22 5.89
CA ASN A 24 10.48 -1.47 4.63
C ASN A 24 9.38 -0.40 4.70
N LEU A 25 8.45 -0.47 5.66
CA LEU A 25 7.43 0.58 5.84
C LEU A 25 8.08 1.95 6.00
N LYS A 26 9.14 2.05 6.82
CA LYS A 26 9.86 3.30 7.05
C LYS A 26 10.34 3.95 5.75
N VAL A 27 10.82 3.15 4.80
CA VAL A 27 11.27 3.62 3.48
C VAL A 27 10.12 4.22 2.69
N VAL A 28 8.95 3.60 2.70
CA VAL A 28 7.76 4.11 1.99
C VAL A 28 7.29 5.43 2.59
N ILE A 29 7.21 5.51 3.93
CA ILE A 29 6.81 6.73 4.62
C ILE A 29 7.84 7.84 4.35
N GLU A 30 9.13 7.61 4.52
CA GLU A 30 10.12 8.69 4.42
C GLU A 30 10.42 9.10 2.97
N GLN A 31 10.54 8.12 2.06
CA GLN A 31 10.99 8.37 0.69
C GLN A 31 9.87 8.47 -0.33
N ARG A 32 8.61 8.18 0.07
CA ARG A 32 7.44 8.16 -0.81
C ARG A 32 7.63 7.26 -2.03
N ILE A 33 8.28 6.13 -1.80
CA ILE A 33 8.55 5.13 -2.82
C ILE A 33 7.96 3.80 -2.38
N MET A 34 7.08 3.22 -3.18
CA MET A 34 6.65 1.84 -3.04
C MET A 34 7.61 0.94 -3.83
N GLY A 35 8.10 -0.15 -3.22
CA GLY A 35 9.01 -1.11 -3.84
C GLY A 35 8.39 -2.49 -4.04
N ILE A 36 8.56 -3.07 -5.23
CA ILE A 36 8.02 -4.37 -5.60
C ILE A 36 9.18 -5.31 -5.97
N SER A 37 9.18 -6.50 -5.38
CA SER A 37 10.22 -7.51 -5.64
C SER A 37 10.24 -7.96 -7.10
N SER A 38 11.42 -8.31 -7.58
CA SER A 38 11.62 -8.83 -8.94
C SER A 38 10.79 -10.10 -9.19
N ARG A 39 10.67 -10.96 -8.17
CA ARG A 39 9.85 -12.18 -8.24
C ARG A 39 8.36 -11.86 -8.40
N TYR A 40 7.83 -10.95 -7.59
CA TYR A 40 6.42 -10.57 -7.68
C TYR A 40 6.12 -9.88 -9.01
N ALA A 41 6.97 -8.93 -9.43
CA ALA A 41 6.83 -8.23 -10.70
C ALA A 41 6.82 -9.18 -11.92
N ARG A 42 7.63 -10.24 -11.87
CA ARG A 42 7.64 -11.27 -12.92
C ARG A 42 6.33 -12.06 -12.97
N LYS A 43 5.81 -12.47 -11.80
CA LYS A 43 4.60 -13.30 -11.71
C LYS A 43 3.32 -12.51 -11.96
N TYR A 44 3.26 -11.27 -11.51
CA TYR A 44 2.06 -10.42 -11.53
C TYR A 44 2.27 -9.15 -12.36
N LYS A 45 2.97 -9.28 -13.49
CA LYS A 45 3.30 -8.16 -14.39
C LYS A 45 2.06 -7.36 -14.83
N HIS A 46 0.93 -8.04 -15.03
CA HIS A 46 -0.34 -7.40 -15.39
C HIS A 46 -0.79 -6.38 -14.33
N LEU A 47 -0.73 -6.72 -13.03
CA LEU A 47 -1.09 -5.80 -11.95
C LEU A 47 -0.15 -4.59 -11.88
N LEU A 48 1.16 -4.80 -12.06
CA LEU A 48 2.10 -3.68 -12.11
C LEU A 48 1.77 -2.74 -13.27
N ASN A 49 1.46 -3.30 -14.44
CA ASN A 49 1.07 -2.55 -15.62
C ASN A 49 -0.28 -1.84 -15.48
N GLU A 50 -1.05 -2.05 -14.41
CA GLU A 50 -2.31 -1.35 -14.14
C GLU A 50 -2.15 -0.16 -13.20
N LEU A 51 -1.01 -0.04 -12.50
CA LEU A 51 -0.73 1.10 -11.63
C LEU A 51 -0.64 2.39 -12.45
N ARG A 52 -1.48 3.38 -12.14
CA ARG A 52 -1.51 4.67 -12.85
C ARG A 52 -1.33 5.84 -11.88
N PRO A 53 -0.72 6.95 -12.33
CA PRO A 53 -0.81 8.22 -11.62
C PRO A 53 -2.27 8.55 -11.29
N GLY A 54 -2.53 8.99 -10.05
CA GLY A 54 -3.86 9.25 -9.52
C GLY A 54 -4.45 8.12 -8.67
N ASP A 55 -4.02 6.86 -8.87
CA ASP A 55 -4.47 5.71 -8.08
C ASP A 55 -4.11 5.87 -6.60
N TYR A 56 -4.96 5.36 -5.72
CA TYR A 56 -4.71 5.28 -4.29
C TYR A 56 -3.94 4.02 -3.92
N VAL A 57 -3.07 4.15 -2.92
CA VAL A 57 -2.34 3.03 -2.30
C VAL A 57 -2.57 3.04 -0.81
N ILE A 58 -3.17 1.98 -0.29
CA ILE A 58 -3.36 1.72 1.14
C ILE A 58 -2.16 0.90 1.63
N LEU A 59 -1.42 1.43 2.60
CA LEU A 59 -0.28 0.73 3.20
C LEU A 59 -0.74 -0.18 4.34
N TYR A 60 -0.79 -1.48 4.09
CA TYR A 60 -0.97 -2.49 5.13
C TYR A 60 0.39 -3.00 5.62
N VAL A 61 0.67 -2.80 6.90
CA VAL A 61 1.87 -3.33 7.55
C VAL A 61 1.50 -4.58 8.36
N LYS A 62 2.27 -5.65 8.14
CA LYS A 62 2.11 -6.90 8.88
C LYS A 62 2.58 -6.74 10.34
N PRO A 63 1.86 -7.29 11.33
CA PRO A 63 0.53 -7.89 11.23
C PRO A 63 -0.59 -6.85 11.45
N GLY A 64 -1.58 -6.83 10.55
CA GLY A 64 -2.92 -6.33 10.86
C GLY A 64 -3.08 -4.83 11.07
N LYS A 65 -2.18 -3.98 10.57
CA LYS A 65 -2.30 -2.51 10.75
C LYS A 65 -2.30 -1.77 9.41
N ILE A 66 -3.02 -0.65 9.36
CA ILE A 66 -2.96 0.32 8.28
C ILE A 66 -2.03 1.46 8.69
N ALA A 67 -1.00 1.70 7.90
CA ALA A 67 0.03 2.70 8.16
C ALA A 67 -0.17 4.02 7.41
N GLY A 68 -1.14 4.08 6.49
CA GLY A 68 -1.49 5.30 5.77
C GLY A 68 -2.08 5.03 4.40
N VAL A 69 -2.48 6.12 3.74
CA VAL A 69 -2.97 6.17 2.37
C VAL A 69 -2.16 7.17 1.58
N PHE A 70 -1.83 6.79 0.35
CA PHE A 70 -1.02 7.56 -0.59
C PHE A 70 -1.71 7.62 -1.95
N LYS A 71 -1.26 8.53 -2.81
CA LYS A 71 -1.57 8.55 -4.25
C LYS A 71 -0.32 8.26 -5.07
N ILE A 72 -0.47 7.56 -6.18
CA ILE A 72 0.59 7.38 -7.16
C ILE A 72 0.78 8.69 -7.93
N VAL A 73 2.02 9.20 -8.00
CA VAL A 73 2.37 10.38 -8.81
C VAL A 73 3.10 10.01 -10.09
N ASP A 74 3.84 8.90 -10.08
CA ASP A 74 4.48 8.34 -11.28
C ASP A 74 4.43 6.82 -11.23
N GLY A 75 4.15 6.22 -12.40
CA GLY A 75 3.96 4.80 -12.58
C GLY A 75 5.23 3.96 -12.37
N PRO A 76 5.15 2.65 -12.62
CA PRO A 76 6.26 1.75 -12.35
C PRO A 76 7.53 2.09 -13.14
N TYR A 77 8.62 2.33 -12.45
CA TYR A 77 9.97 2.47 -13.01
C TYR A 77 10.93 1.46 -12.38
N LYS A 78 12.13 1.33 -12.95
CA LYS A 78 13.20 0.45 -12.42
C LYS A 78 14.31 1.26 -11.77
N ASP A 79 14.67 0.92 -10.53
CA ASP A 79 15.86 1.43 -9.84
C ASP A 79 16.41 0.39 -8.84
N ASN A 80 17.71 0.13 -8.87
CA ASN A 80 18.41 -0.86 -8.04
C ASN A 80 19.16 -0.26 -6.82
N LYS A 81 18.97 1.01 -6.47
CA LYS A 81 19.51 1.57 -5.22
C LYS A 81 19.04 0.75 -4.00
N PRO A 82 19.92 0.37 -3.06
CA PRO A 82 19.58 -0.53 -1.96
C PRO A 82 18.85 0.18 -0.80
N ILE A 83 17.71 0.81 -1.10
CA ILE A 83 16.90 1.52 -0.08
C ILE A 83 15.98 0.57 0.69
N PHE A 84 15.60 -0.56 0.08
CA PHE A 84 14.78 -1.60 0.70
C PHE A 84 15.64 -2.78 1.18
N ARG A 85 15.18 -3.45 2.24
CA ARG A 85 15.83 -4.62 2.84
C ARG A 85 14.98 -5.88 2.65
N PRO A 86 15.53 -6.97 2.08
CA PRO A 86 14.83 -8.24 2.04
C PRO A 86 14.72 -8.85 3.44
N HIS A 87 13.80 -9.81 3.60
CA HIS A 87 13.57 -10.44 4.90
C HIS A 87 14.78 -11.25 5.40
N SER A 88 15.59 -11.81 4.49
CA SER A 88 16.84 -12.48 4.82
C SER A 88 18.00 -11.82 4.08
N SER A 89 19.10 -11.60 4.81
CA SER A 89 20.34 -11.00 4.29
C SER A 89 21.00 -11.83 3.19
N ARG A 90 20.64 -13.12 3.07
CA ARG A 90 21.11 -13.99 1.97
C ARG A 90 20.47 -13.63 0.63
N HIS A 91 19.33 -12.94 0.62
CA HIS A 91 18.70 -12.48 -0.61
C HIS A 91 19.33 -11.16 -1.06
N LYS A 92 19.70 -11.07 -2.34
CA LYS A 92 20.20 -9.84 -2.97
C LYS A 92 19.07 -8.97 -3.55
N GLU A 93 17.83 -9.20 -3.14
CA GLU A 93 16.66 -8.48 -3.66
C GLU A 93 16.71 -7.01 -3.22
N ARG A 94 16.43 -6.11 -4.18
CA ARG A 94 16.49 -4.65 -4.00
C ARG A 94 15.15 -3.97 -4.24
N PHE A 95 14.10 -4.74 -4.56
CA PHE A 95 12.76 -4.26 -4.87
C PHE A 95 12.78 -3.23 -6.00
N PRO A 96 13.29 -3.62 -7.19
CA PRO A 96 13.69 -2.66 -8.18
C PRO A 96 12.53 -2.00 -8.92
N TRP A 97 11.36 -2.62 -8.88
CA TRP A 97 10.15 -2.06 -9.49
C TRP A 97 9.51 -1.10 -8.51
N ARG A 98 9.53 0.18 -8.85
CA ARG A 98 9.18 1.26 -7.92
C ARG A 98 8.09 2.14 -8.46
N VAL A 99 7.34 2.74 -7.55
CA VAL A 99 6.28 3.71 -7.85
C VAL A 99 6.49 4.90 -6.94
N ARG A 100 6.39 6.11 -7.50
CA ARG A 100 6.47 7.34 -6.68
C ARG A 100 5.10 7.67 -6.13
N LEU A 101 5.08 8.09 -4.87
CA LEU A 101 3.86 8.36 -4.11
C LEU A 101 3.83 9.82 -3.64
N VAL A 102 2.63 10.27 -3.28
CA VAL A 102 2.40 11.46 -2.45
C VAL A 102 1.46 11.10 -1.31
N GLU A 103 1.66 11.72 -0.14
CA GLU A 103 0.89 11.42 1.05
C GLU A 103 -0.54 11.98 0.96
N VAL A 104 -1.52 11.15 1.32
CA VAL A 104 -2.91 11.57 1.57
C VAL A 104 -3.16 11.67 3.07
N ILE A 105 -2.85 10.59 3.80
CA ILE A 105 -2.91 10.55 5.26
C ILE A 105 -1.93 9.51 5.82
N VAL A 106 -1.13 9.91 6.81
CA VAL A 106 -0.29 9.02 7.61
C VAL A 106 -0.57 9.32 9.10
N PRO A 107 -1.18 8.39 9.86
CA PRO A 107 -1.38 8.58 11.28
C PRO A 107 -0.03 8.58 12.03
N ARG A 108 -0.01 9.13 13.25
CA ARG A 108 1.17 9.06 14.13
C ARG A 108 1.66 7.63 14.35
N GLU A 109 0.72 6.69 14.50
CA GLU A 109 0.98 5.27 14.63
C GLU A 109 0.05 4.45 13.73
N PRO A 110 0.53 3.33 13.12
CA PRO A 110 -0.34 2.46 12.33
C PRO A 110 -1.53 1.93 13.12
N LYS A 111 -2.73 2.03 12.56
CA LYS A 111 -3.97 1.66 13.25
C LYS A 111 -4.34 0.19 13.02
N PRO A 112 -4.76 -0.55 14.05
CA PRO A 112 -5.24 -1.93 13.89
C PRO A 112 -6.45 -2.01 12.97
N ILE A 113 -6.42 -2.90 11.98
CA ILE A 113 -7.50 -3.07 11.01
C ILE A 113 -8.68 -3.88 11.59
N LYS A 114 -8.46 -4.63 12.68
CA LYS A 114 -9.38 -5.64 13.21
C LYS A 114 -10.81 -5.11 13.43
N SER A 115 -10.98 -3.84 13.80
CA SER A 115 -12.28 -3.21 14.03
C SER A 115 -13.11 -2.98 12.76
N ILE A 116 -12.50 -2.98 11.58
CA ILE A 116 -13.18 -2.74 10.30
C ILE A 116 -13.15 -3.94 9.36
N VAL A 117 -12.44 -5.03 9.69
CA VAL A 117 -12.23 -6.20 8.81
C VAL A 117 -13.55 -6.75 8.25
N THR A 118 -14.60 -6.85 9.07
CA THR A 118 -15.92 -7.38 8.68
C THR A 118 -16.69 -6.45 7.74
N LYS A 119 -16.28 -5.18 7.64
CA LYS A 119 -16.89 -4.17 6.79
C LYS A 119 -16.19 -4.01 5.45
N LEU A 120 -15.00 -4.59 5.28
CA LEU A 120 -14.24 -4.52 4.04
C LEU A 120 -14.84 -5.46 3.00
N THR A 121 -15.24 -4.90 1.86
CA THR A 121 -15.95 -5.61 0.79
C THR A 121 -15.13 -6.77 0.21
N PHE A 122 -13.80 -6.67 0.22
CA PHE A 122 -12.91 -7.73 -0.26
C PHE A 122 -12.69 -8.88 0.74
N VAL A 123 -13.08 -8.72 2.01
CA VAL A 123 -12.99 -9.76 3.03
C VAL A 123 -14.29 -10.57 3.03
N LYS A 124 -14.24 -11.79 2.47
CA LYS A 124 -15.42 -12.66 2.36
C LYS A 124 -15.59 -13.63 3.53
N ASN A 125 -14.51 -13.95 4.24
CA ASN A 125 -14.53 -14.77 5.44
C ASN A 125 -13.83 -14.03 6.59
N PRO A 126 -14.58 -13.47 7.56
CA PRO A 126 -14.01 -12.77 8.71
C PRO A 126 -13.15 -13.64 9.64
N GLU A 127 -13.40 -14.94 9.76
CA GLU A 127 -12.63 -15.83 10.64
C GLU A 127 -11.19 -16.00 10.13
N ASN A 128 -11.03 -16.03 8.80
CA ASN A 128 -9.76 -16.24 8.11
C ASN A 128 -9.31 -15.02 7.32
N TRP A 129 -9.65 -13.82 7.78
CA TRP A 129 -9.48 -12.58 7.04
C TRP A 129 -8.03 -12.30 6.59
N GLN A 130 -7.03 -12.79 7.32
CA GLN A 130 -5.62 -12.57 7.04
C GLN A 130 -5.21 -13.12 5.66
N ILE A 131 -5.94 -14.12 5.12
CA ILE A 131 -5.67 -14.69 3.79
C ILE A 131 -5.78 -13.63 2.68
N TYR A 132 -6.69 -12.67 2.84
CA TYR A 132 -6.92 -11.61 1.85
C TYR A 132 -5.77 -10.60 1.78
N PHE A 133 -4.89 -10.57 2.79
CA PHE A 133 -3.73 -9.67 2.92
C PHE A 133 -2.39 -10.37 2.63
N ARG A 134 -2.40 -11.51 1.94
CA ARG A 134 -1.16 -12.28 1.63
C ARG A 134 -0.45 -11.79 0.36
N HIS A 135 -1.18 -11.20 -0.58
CA HIS A 135 -0.63 -10.70 -1.85
C HIS A 135 0.02 -9.33 -1.66
N THR A 136 1.13 -9.07 -2.36
CA THR A 136 1.83 -7.77 -2.29
C THR A 136 0.94 -6.62 -2.74
N LEU A 137 0.19 -6.81 -3.83
CA LEU A 137 -0.83 -5.89 -4.31
C LEU A 137 -2.17 -6.61 -4.43
N ARG A 138 -3.23 -5.90 -4.05
CA ARG A 138 -4.63 -6.27 -4.29
C ARG A 138 -5.40 -5.01 -4.67
N GLN A 139 -6.13 -5.04 -5.77
CA GLN A 139 -7.11 -3.99 -6.04
C GLN A 139 -8.28 -4.13 -5.05
N VAL A 140 -8.71 -3.02 -4.45
CA VAL A 140 -9.84 -2.93 -3.53
C VAL A 140 -10.83 -1.87 -4.02
N SER A 141 -12.04 -1.87 -3.47
CA SER A 141 -13.06 -0.89 -3.87
C SER A 141 -12.74 0.51 -3.33
N LEU A 142 -13.38 1.53 -3.90
CA LEU A 142 -13.31 2.89 -3.34
C LEU A 142 -14.10 3.00 -2.03
N GLU A 143 -15.15 2.20 -1.85
CA GLU A 143 -15.85 2.06 -0.56
C GLU A 143 -14.91 1.55 0.55
N ASP A 144 -14.04 0.58 0.26
CA ASP A 144 -13.02 0.11 1.21
C ASP A 144 -12.01 1.20 1.54
N LEU A 145 -11.65 2.04 0.55
CA LEU A 145 -10.78 3.19 0.74
C LEU A 145 -11.42 4.22 1.66
N GLU A 146 -12.68 4.59 1.42
CA GLU A 146 -13.43 5.56 2.23
C GLU A 146 -13.51 5.12 3.68
N LEU A 147 -13.84 3.85 3.93
CA LEU A 147 -13.89 3.29 5.28
C LEU A 147 -12.52 3.36 5.98
N ILE A 148 -11.44 3.12 5.25
CA ILE A 148 -10.08 3.20 5.78
C ILE A 148 -9.66 4.64 6.05
N LEU A 149 -9.99 5.58 5.16
CA LEU A 149 -9.77 7.01 5.39
C LEU A 149 -10.49 7.47 6.66
N TYR A 150 -11.77 7.14 6.79
CA TYR A 150 -12.56 7.45 7.99
C TYR A 150 -11.94 6.88 9.27
N MET A 151 -11.46 5.62 9.24
CA MET A 151 -10.78 4.99 10.38
C MET A 151 -9.47 5.70 10.75
N LEU A 152 -8.72 6.19 9.75
CA LEU A 152 -7.48 6.93 9.96
C LEU A 152 -7.73 8.34 10.49
N GLU A 153 -8.80 9.01 10.08
CA GLU A 153 -9.19 10.36 10.55
C GLU A 153 -9.83 10.36 11.94
N SER A 154 -10.72 9.41 12.24
CA SER A 154 -11.54 9.37 13.46
C SER A 154 -10.79 8.98 14.75
N GLY A 155 -9.46 9.00 14.74
CA GLY A 155 -8.66 8.69 15.93
C GLY A 155 -7.33 9.42 15.91
N GLY A 156 -7.35 10.66 15.42
CA GLY A 156 -6.31 11.66 15.61
C GLY A 156 -6.69 12.60 16.74
#